data_AF-A0A9D1SI54-F1
#
_entry.id   AF-A0A9D1SI54-F1
#
_cell.length_a   1.000
_cell.length_b   1.000
_cell.length_c   1.000
_cell.angle_alpha   90.00
_cell.angle_beta   90.00
_cell.angle_gamma   90.00
#
_symmetry.space_group_name_H-M   'P 1'
#
loop_
_entity.id
_entity.type
_entity.pdbx_description
1 polymer ?
#
loop_
_entity_poly.entity_id
_entity_poly.type
_entity_poly.pdbx_seq_one_letter_code
_entity_poly.pdbx_strand_id
1 'polypeptide(L)'
;MRYLKRRGVIIFGNNVVVHKTVVVERGAMLCGPCCVTGKSKICSGARIMPFSCIEDSTICARTVVLSSSVSNSYVAEDCSVGPYTCLRAGANVGRGCRIGDFVEIKNSSLAEGCKAAHLSYIGDADLGREVNIGCGVVFANYDGKVKSRTRVGDCCFIGCNCNIVAPVFIGSGAYIAAGTTVTRDLEPMDFCIGRCREEVKPGGGAGRYKDGQILRN
;
A
#
# COMPACT_ATOMS: atom_id res chain seq x y z
N MET A 1 -22.59 -16.30 13.09
CA MET A 1 -21.53 -17.28 13.43
C MET A 1 -21.89 -18.73 13.08
N ARG A 2 -22.84 -19.41 13.77
CA ARG A 2 -23.17 -20.84 13.51
C ARG A 2 -23.52 -21.16 12.04
N TYR A 3 -24.21 -20.24 11.35
CA TYR A 3 -24.54 -20.37 9.93
C TYR A 3 -23.31 -20.44 9.01
N LEU A 4 -22.31 -19.57 9.21
CA LEU A 4 -21.10 -19.52 8.40
C LEU A 4 -20.25 -20.78 8.59
N LYS A 5 -20.11 -21.27 9.82
CA LYS A 5 -19.41 -22.53 10.11
C LYS A 5 -20.04 -23.72 9.37
N ARG A 6 -21.38 -23.82 9.34
CA ARG A 6 -22.08 -24.87 8.57
C ARG A 6 -21.85 -24.79 7.05
N ARG A 7 -21.59 -23.60 6.51
CA ARG A 7 -21.22 -23.40 5.10
C ARG A 7 -19.74 -23.67 4.81
N GLY A 8 -18.97 -24.11 5.81
CA GLY A 8 -17.55 -24.44 5.69
C GLY A 8 -16.61 -23.23 5.76
N VAL A 9 -17.04 -22.13 6.38
CA VAL A 9 -16.17 -21.01 6.73
C VAL A 9 -15.42 -21.34 8.02
N ILE A 10 -14.11 -21.12 8.01
CA ILE A 10 -13.21 -21.36 9.15
C ILE A 10 -13.21 -20.09 10.01
N ILE A 11 -13.56 -20.22 11.29
CA ILE A 11 -13.62 -19.06 12.20
C ILE A 11 -12.85 -19.39 13.48
N PHE A 12 -11.82 -18.59 13.76
CA PHE A 12 -11.00 -18.66 14.97
C PHE A 12 -11.17 -17.40 15.83
N GLY A 13 -11.04 -17.56 17.15
CA GLY A 13 -11.15 -16.45 18.10
C GLY A 13 -12.59 -15.95 18.33
N ASN A 14 -12.68 -14.84 19.07
CA ASN A 14 -13.94 -14.17 19.43
C ASN A 14 -14.08 -12.83 18.68
N ASN A 15 -15.27 -12.23 18.70
CA ASN A 15 -15.53 -10.89 18.14
C ASN A 15 -15.33 -10.78 16.62
N VAL A 16 -15.80 -11.79 15.87
CA VAL A 16 -15.92 -11.71 14.40
C VAL A 16 -17.31 -11.18 14.04
N VAL A 17 -17.36 -10.02 13.40
CA VAL A 17 -18.60 -9.35 12.97
C VAL A 17 -18.74 -9.47 11.44
N VAL A 18 -19.86 -10.01 10.97
CA VAL A 18 -20.14 -10.16 9.53
C VAL A 18 -21.57 -9.70 9.24
N HIS A 19 -21.74 -8.68 8.39
CA HIS A 19 -23.07 -8.20 8.00
C HIS A 19 -23.83 -9.22 7.13
N LYS A 20 -25.17 -9.14 7.12
CA LYS A 20 -26.03 -10.07 6.36
C LYS A 20 -25.80 -10.04 4.85
N THR A 21 -25.35 -8.91 4.33
CA THR A 21 -25.09 -8.66 2.91
C THR A 21 -23.75 -9.21 2.43
N VAL A 22 -22.87 -9.63 3.35
CA VAL A 22 -21.54 -10.11 3.02
C VAL A 22 -21.60 -11.54 2.52
N VAL A 23 -20.88 -11.80 1.43
CA VAL A 23 -20.68 -13.15 0.90
C VAL A 23 -19.34 -13.68 1.40
N VAL A 24 -19.38 -14.78 2.14
CA VAL A 24 -18.17 -15.51 2.58
C VAL A 24 -18.22 -16.91 1.98
N GLU A 25 -17.24 -17.24 1.14
CA GLU A 25 -17.16 -18.52 0.47
C GLU A 25 -16.64 -19.63 1.39
N ARG A 26 -16.95 -20.88 1.05
CA ARG A 26 -16.44 -22.07 1.75
C ARG A 26 -14.91 -22.07 1.71
N GLY A 27 -14.26 -22.35 2.83
CA GLY A 27 -12.80 -22.37 2.95
C GLY A 27 -12.15 -21.03 3.28
N ALA A 28 -12.90 -19.92 3.29
CA ALA A 28 -12.40 -18.65 3.82
C ALA A 28 -12.15 -18.75 5.34
N MET A 29 -11.13 -18.04 5.83
CA MET A 29 -10.76 -17.99 7.24
C MET A 29 -10.95 -16.58 7.81
N LEU A 30 -11.68 -16.48 8.92
CA LEU A 30 -11.87 -15.24 9.69
C LEU A 30 -11.33 -15.44 11.11
N CYS A 31 -10.32 -14.67 11.50
CA CYS A 31 -9.71 -14.69 12.82
C CYS A 31 -10.07 -13.42 13.57
N GLY A 32 -10.81 -13.58 14.66
CA GLY A 32 -11.27 -12.45 15.47
C GLY A 32 -10.17 -11.87 16.39
N PRO A 33 -10.32 -10.61 16.83
CA PRO A 33 -11.40 -9.67 16.47
C PRO A 33 -11.28 -9.15 15.03
N CYS A 34 -12.36 -9.14 14.24
CA CYS A 34 -12.38 -8.56 12.89
C CYS A 34 -13.80 -8.19 12.47
N CYS A 35 -13.96 -7.28 11.50
CA CYS A 35 -15.27 -6.94 10.93
C CYS A 35 -15.27 -7.01 9.40
N VAL A 36 -16.38 -7.53 8.85
CA VAL A 36 -16.66 -7.56 7.42
C VAL A 36 -18.08 -7.03 7.20
N THR A 37 -18.21 -5.92 6.48
CA THR A 37 -19.45 -5.15 6.37
C THR A 37 -19.78 -4.81 4.91
N GLY A 38 -20.93 -4.16 4.68
CA GLY A 38 -21.36 -3.71 3.36
C GLY A 38 -21.57 -4.85 2.34
N LYS A 39 -21.31 -4.57 1.08
CA LYS A 39 -21.36 -5.52 -0.05
C LYS A 39 -20.02 -6.24 -0.25
N SER A 40 -19.38 -6.64 0.85
CA SER A 40 -18.08 -7.31 0.79
C SER A 40 -18.19 -8.78 0.37
N LYS A 41 -17.13 -9.27 -0.30
CA LYS A 41 -16.96 -10.66 -0.67
C LYS A 41 -15.60 -11.19 -0.19
N ILE A 42 -15.61 -12.28 0.56
CA ILE A 42 -14.42 -13.00 1.01
C ILE A 42 -14.38 -14.35 0.30
N CYS A 43 -13.40 -14.53 -0.60
CA CYS A 43 -13.28 -15.71 -1.44
C CYS A 43 -12.69 -16.92 -0.69
N SER A 44 -12.85 -18.10 -1.26
CA SER A 44 -12.27 -19.35 -0.72
C SER A 44 -10.76 -19.23 -0.52
N GLY A 45 -10.27 -19.63 0.66
CA GLY A 45 -8.85 -19.57 1.02
C GLY A 45 -8.33 -18.17 1.37
N ALA A 46 -9.14 -17.10 1.26
CA ALA A 46 -8.80 -15.80 1.80
C ALA A 46 -8.75 -15.84 3.34
N ARG A 47 -7.84 -15.06 3.94
CA ARG A 47 -7.59 -15.04 5.37
C ARG A 47 -7.70 -13.62 5.92
N ILE A 48 -8.76 -13.36 6.66
CA ILE A 48 -8.94 -12.10 7.39
C ILE A 48 -8.44 -12.33 8.82
N MET A 49 -7.31 -11.71 9.14
CA MET A 49 -6.63 -11.87 10.42
C MET A 49 -7.15 -10.84 11.46
N PRO A 50 -6.71 -10.93 12.73
CA PRO A 50 -7.18 -10.02 13.76
C PRO A 50 -6.94 -8.54 13.43
N PHE A 51 -7.81 -7.70 13.99
CA PHE A 51 -7.87 -6.25 13.86
C PHE A 51 -8.07 -5.75 12.42
N SER A 52 -8.52 -6.60 11.51
CA SER A 52 -8.88 -6.21 10.16
C SER A 52 -10.33 -5.76 10.03
N CYS A 53 -10.55 -4.69 9.27
CA CYS A 53 -11.86 -4.13 8.96
C CYS A 53 -12.05 -4.08 7.44
N ILE A 54 -13.03 -4.82 6.92
CA ILE A 54 -13.31 -4.93 5.48
C ILE A 54 -14.72 -4.37 5.20
N GLU A 55 -14.83 -3.39 4.32
CA GLU A 55 -16.09 -2.74 3.97
C GLU A 55 -16.21 -2.59 2.45
N ASP A 56 -17.36 -2.95 1.88
CA ASP A 56 -17.66 -2.85 0.44
C ASP A 56 -16.51 -3.32 -0.47
N SER A 57 -15.83 -4.41 -0.08
CA SER A 57 -14.58 -4.83 -0.73
C SER A 57 -14.55 -6.31 -1.05
N THR A 58 -13.77 -6.68 -2.07
CA THR A 58 -13.54 -8.08 -2.44
C THR A 58 -12.11 -8.50 -2.10
N ILE A 59 -11.97 -9.59 -1.35
CA ILE A 59 -10.69 -10.22 -1.01
C ILE A 59 -10.65 -11.61 -1.65
N CYS A 60 -9.76 -11.77 -2.63
CA CYS A 60 -9.64 -13.00 -3.42
C CYS A 60 -8.84 -14.10 -2.73
N ALA A 61 -8.81 -15.27 -3.37
CA ALA A 61 -8.26 -16.50 -2.80
C ALA A 61 -6.79 -16.36 -2.39
N ARG A 62 -6.40 -17.06 -1.32
CA ARG A 62 -5.01 -17.10 -0.79
C ARG A 62 -4.44 -15.74 -0.34
N THR A 63 -5.25 -14.68 -0.37
CA THR A 63 -4.86 -13.36 0.13
C THR A 63 -5.01 -13.28 1.65
N VAL A 64 -4.03 -12.65 2.30
CA VAL A 64 -4.03 -12.39 3.74
C VAL A 64 -4.18 -10.90 3.99
N VAL A 65 -5.14 -10.52 4.83
CA VAL A 65 -5.27 -9.15 5.36
C VAL A 65 -5.05 -9.22 6.87
N LEU A 66 -4.11 -8.44 7.39
CA LEU A 66 -3.74 -8.41 8.80
C LEU A 66 -3.80 -6.98 9.35
N SER A 67 -4.47 -6.78 10.49
CA SER A 67 -4.50 -5.52 11.24
C SER A 67 -4.67 -4.27 10.36
N SER A 68 -5.56 -4.32 9.37
CA SER A 68 -5.65 -3.32 8.29
C SER A 68 -7.09 -2.98 7.95
N SER A 69 -7.31 -1.76 7.42
CA SER A 69 -8.58 -1.31 6.88
C SER A 69 -8.61 -1.43 5.36
N VAL A 70 -9.71 -1.99 4.83
CA VAL A 70 -9.95 -2.12 3.40
C VAL A 70 -11.38 -1.70 3.10
N SER A 71 -11.53 -0.54 2.45
CA SER A 71 -12.84 0.04 2.14
C SER A 71 -12.97 0.31 0.64
N ASN A 72 -14.08 -0.10 0.04
CA ASN A 72 -14.40 0.16 -1.38
C ASN A 72 -13.24 -0.22 -2.34
N SER A 73 -12.68 -1.41 -2.14
CA SER A 73 -11.44 -1.86 -2.77
C SER A 73 -11.54 -3.29 -3.32
N TYR A 74 -10.66 -3.62 -4.25
CA TYR A 74 -10.47 -4.97 -4.77
C TYR A 74 -9.05 -5.44 -4.51
N VAL A 75 -8.90 -6.62 -3.92
CA VAL A 75 -7.61 -7.27 -3.70
C VAL A 75 -7.64 -8.66 -4.34
N ALA A 76 -6.83 -8.83 -5.39
CA ALA A 76 -6.69 -10.08 -6.15
C ALA A 76 -6.07 -11.20 -5.31
N GLU A 77 -5.93 -12.39 -5.90
CA GLU A 77 -5.35 -13.56 -5.25
C GLU A 77 -3.86 -13.41 -4.94
N ASP A 78 -3.39 -14.22 -3.99
CA ASP A 78 -1.97 -14.34 -3.61
C ASP A 78 -1.34 -13.04 -3.06
N CYS A 79 -2.15 -12.11 -2.57
CA CYS A 79 -1.69 -10.85 -2.01
C CYS A 79 -1.43 -10.93 -0.49
N SER A 80 -0.55 -10.05 -0.01
CA SER A 80 -0.39 -9.79 1.43
C SER A 80 -0.66 -8.31 1.72
N VAL A 81 -1.61 -8.04 2.62
CA VAL A 81 -1.99 -6.69 3.05
C VAL A 81 -1.79 -6.55 4.56
N GLY A 82 -1.01 -5.58 4.97
CA GLY A 82 -0.77 -5.22 6.36
C GLY A 82 0.56 -5.69 6.96
N PRO A 83 0.77 -5.44 8.26
CA PRO A 83 -0.19 -4.82 9.20
C PRO A 83 -0.37 -3.31 8.97
N TYR A 84 -1.44 -2.69 9.48
CA TYR A 84 -1.62 -1.23 9.48
C TYR A 84 -1.70 -0.57 8.10
N THR A 85 -2.10 -1.31 7.07
CA THR A 85 -2.42 -0.75 5.75
C THR A 85 -3.81 -0.11 5.76
N CYS A 86 -3.98 0.97 4.99
CA CYS A 86 -5.27 1.60 4.71
C CYS A 86 -5.55 1.58 3.20
N LEU A 87 -6.34 0.61 2.73
CA LEU A 87 -6.85 0.60 1.36
C LEU A 87 -8.18 1.35 1.31
N ARG A 88 -8.27 2.35 0.43
CA ARG A 88 -9.40 3.26 0.32
C ARG A 88 -10.09 3.12 -1.02
N ALA A 89 -11.22 3.81 -1.16
CA ALA A 89 -12.06 3.80 -2.35
C ALA A 89 -11.25 3.88 -3.65
N GLY A 90 -11.49 2.90 -4.52
CA GLY A 90 -10.84 2.78 -5.82
C GLY A 90 -9.43 2.18 -5.78
N ALA A 91 -9.00 1.58 -4.67
CA ALA A 91 -7.77 0.78 -4.66
C ALA A 91 -8.02 -0.59 -5.31
N ASN A 92 -7.29 -0.86 -6.39
CA ASN A 92 -7.27 -2.14 -7.10
C ASN A 92 -5.89 -2.75 -6.99
N VAL A 93 -5.76 -3.80 -6.19
CA VAL A 93 -4.49 -4.49 -5.92
C VAL A 93 -4.45 -5.80 -6.71
N GLY A 94 -3.59 -5.85 -7.73
CA GLY A 94 -3.40 -6.99 -8.62
C GLY A 94 -2.75 -8.18 -7.95
N ARG A 95 -2.76 -9.34 -8.63
CA ARG A 95 -2.29 -10.62 -8.10
C ARG A 95 -0.88 -10.53 -7.53
N GLY A 96 -0.61 -11.22 -6.42
CA GLY A 96 0.75 -11.36 -5.89
C GLY A 96 1.34 -10.08 -5.30
N CYS A 97 0.56 -9.00 -5.20
CA CYS A 97 1.02 -7.74 -4.63
C CYS A 97 1.31 -7.87 -3.14
N ARG A 98 2.30 -7.11 -2.68
CA ARG A 98 2.65 -7.01 -1.26
C ARG A 98 2.51 -5.58 -0.79
N ILE A 99 1.50 -5.33 0.03
CA ILE A 99 1.21 -4.05 0.65
C ILE A 99 1.47 -4.18 2.14
N GLY A 100 2.56 -3.59 2.61
CA GLY A 100 3.00 -3.74 3.99
C GLY A 100 2.55 -2.58 4.88
N ASP A 101 3.36 -2.30 5.90
CA ASP A 101 2.95 -1.44 7.00
C ASP A 101 2.89 0.05 6.68
N PHE A 102 1.86 0.69 7.24
CA PHE A 102 1.63 2.12 7.11
C PHE A 102 1.58 2.61 5.65
N VAL A 103 1.04 1.77 4.76
CA VAL A 103 0.79 2.11 3.37
C VAL A 103 -0.68 2.52 3.20
N GLU A 104 -0.92 3.66 2.55
CA GLU A 104 -2.24 4.11 2.14
C GLU A 104 -2.36 4.11 0.61
N ILE A 105 -3.42 3.48 0.09
CA ILE A 105 -3.71 3.44 -1.36
C ILE A 105 -5.12 3.96 -1.60
N LYS A 106 -5.27 4.88 -2.56
CA LYS A 106 -6.56 5.50 -2.87
C LYS A 106 -6.69 5.82 -4.36
N ASN A 107 -7.80 5.40 -4.97
CA ASN A 107 -8.07 5.62 -6.39
C ASN A 107 -6.89 5.23 -7.31
N SER A 108 -6.27 4.10 -7.02
CA SER A 108 -5.03 3.66 -7.67
C SER A 108 -5.12 2.19 -8.06
N SER A 109 -4.49 1.83 -9.18
CA SER A 109 -4.41 0.46 -9.67
C SER A 109 -2.96 -0.01 -9.64
N LEU A 110 -2.71 -1.13 -8.97
CA LEU A 110 -1.44 -1.81 -8.95
C LEU A 110 -1.61 -3.10 -9.75
N ALA A 111 -0.85 -3.27 -10.84
CA ALA A 111 -0.85 -4.53 -11.57
C ALA A 111 -0.11 -5.63 -10.78
N GLU A 112 0.02 -6.80 -11.37
CA GLU A 112 0.59 -7.99 -10.73
C GLU A 112 1.99 -7.75 -10.15
N GLY A 113 2.23 -8.29 -8.95
CA GLY A 113 3.56 -8.42 -8.36
C GLY A 113 4.15 -7.14 -7.76
N CYS A 114 3.39 -6.04 -7.73
CA CYS A 114 3.85 -4.79 -7.13
C CYS A 114 4.13 -4.91 -5.64
N LYS A 115 5.12 -4.15 -5.17
CA LYS A 115 5.54 -4.14 -3.77
C LYS A 115 5.55 -2.70 -3.26
N ALA A 116 4.73 -2.42 -2.25
CA ALA A 116 4.79 -1.20 -1.46
C ALA A 116 4.85 -1.64 0.00
N ALA A 117 6.06 -1.78 0.52
CA ALA A 117 6.26 -2.51 1.78
C ALA A 117 6.08 -1.63 3.02
N HIS A 118 6.40 -0.33 2.95
CA HIS A 118 6.47 0.52 4.14
C HIS A 118 6.12 1.99 3.84
N LEU A 119 5.39 2.63 4.76
CA LEU A 119 5.30 4.09 4.92
C LEU A 119 5.04 4.88 3.63
N SER A 120 4.16 4.42 2.76
CA SER A 120 3.97 5.02 1.42
C SER A 120 2.53 5.45 1.19
N TYR A 121 2.34 6.54 0.44
CA TYR A 121 1.03 6.99 -0.01
C TYR A 121 0.94 6.92 -1.55
N ILE A 122 -0.02 6.13 -2.05
CA ILE A 122 -0.25 5.91 -3.49
C ILE A 122 -1.67 6.38 -3.85
N GLY A 123 -1.79 7.66 -4.17
CA GLY A 123 -3.05 8.31 -4.57
C GLY A 123 -3.11 8.63 -6.06
N ASP A 124 -4.23 8.31 -6.70
CA ASP A 124 -4.49 8.62 -8.12
C ASP A 124 -3.35 8.14 -9.04
N ALA A 125 -3.01 6.85 -8.98
CA ALA A 125 -1.90 6.29 -9.76
C ALA A 125 -2.22 4.95 -10.43
N ASP A 126 -1.68 4.73 -11.63
CA ASP A 126 -1.71 3.46 -12.34
C ASP A 126 -0.29 2.90 -12.44
N LEU A 127 -0.04 1.78 -11.75
CA LEU A 127 1.25 1.12 -11.67
C LEU A 127 1.20 -0.17 -12.50
N GLY A 128 2.18 -0.31 -13.41
CA GLY A 128 2.44 -1.52 -14.17
C GLY A 128 2.86 -2.70 -13.30
N ARG A 129 3.25 -3.81 -13.93
CA ARG A 129 3.63 -5.06 -13.23
C ARG A 129 4.97 -4.91 -12.53
N GLU A 130 5.15 -5.63 -11.44
CA GLU A 130 6.43 -5.80 -10.73
C GLU A 130 7.10 -4.47 -10.32
N VAL A 131 6.33 -3.41 -10.10
CA VAL A 131 6.86 -2.13 -9.62
C VAL A 131 7.24 -2.24 -8.15
N ASN A 132 8.43 -1.76 -7.81
CA ASN A 132 8.90 -1.67 -6.43
C ASN A 132 8.82 -0.22 -5.94
N ILE A 133 8.05 0.00 -4.88
CA ILE A 133 7.88 1.27 -4.18
C ILE A 133 8.67 1.21 -2.88
N GLY A 134 9.75 1.98 -2.83
CA GLY A 134 10.59 2.13 -1.65
C GLY A 134 9.83 2.75 -0.47
N CYS A 135 10.37 2.57 0.73
CA CYS A 135 9.80 3.13 1.95
C CYS A 135 9.71 4.66 1.87
N GLY A 136 8.60 5.26 2.33
CA GLY A 136 8.48 6.72 2.39
C GLY A 136 8.12 7.39 1.07
N VAL A 137 7.73 6.63 0.04
CA VAL A 137 7.36 7.22 -1.25
C VAL A 137 5.98 7.86 -1.19
N VAL A 138 5.87 9.07 -1.73
CA VAL A 138 4.62 9.84 -1.77
C VAL A 138 4.28 10.18 -3.22
N PHE A 139 3.09 9.79 -3.66
CA PHE A 139 2.48 10.24 -4.91
C PHE A 139 1.72 11.54 -4.63
N ALA A 140 2.36 12.69 -4.91
CA ALA A 140 1.78 14.01 -4.71
C ALA A 140 0.78 14.31 -5.83
N ASN A 141 -0.48 14.04 -5.56
CA ASN A 141 -1.57 14.01 -6.54
C ASN A 141 -2.49 15.24 -6.52
N TYR A 142 -2.33 16.18 -5.60
CA TYR A 142 -3.23 17.33 -5.41
C TYR A 142 -2.44 18.63 -5.20
N ASP A 143 -2.76 19.66 -5.97
CA ASP A 143 -2.06 20.96 -5.94
C ASP A 143 -2.79 22.05 -5.12
N GLY A 144 -3.88 21.69 -4.44
CA GLY A 144 -4.79 22.61 -3.76
C GLY A 144 -6.04 22.97 -4.57
N LYS A 145 -6.15 22.54 -5.83
CA LYS A 145 -7.31 22.77 -6.70
C LYS A 145 -7.69 21.54 -7.50
N VAL A 146 -6.74 20.91 -8.18
CA VAL A 146 -6.94 19.80 -9.12
C VAL A 146 -6.20 18.57 -8.63
N LYS A 147 -6.83 17.40 -8.83
CA LYS A 147 -6.16 16.11 -8.67
C LYS A 147 -5.65 15.60 -10.01
N SER A 148 -4.40 15.19 -10.02
CA SER A 148 -3.70 14.71 -11.21
C SER A 148 -3.29 13.25 -11.04
N ARG A 149 -3.24 12.52 -12.15
CA ARG A 149 -2.97 11.08 -12.17
C ARG A 149 -1.51 10.80 -12.56
N THR A 150 -0.88 9.84 -11.89
CA THR A 150 0.46 9.34 -12.24
C THR A 150 0.37 8.01 -12.97
N ARG A 151 1.24 7.79 -13.97
CA ARG A 151 1.36 6.49 -14.66
C ARG A 151 2.78 5.97 -14.52
N VAL A 152 2.92 4.71 -14.09
CA VAL A 152 4.20 4.03 -13.91
C VAL A 152 4.20 2.75 -14.75
N GLY A 153 5.21 2.57 -15.58
CA GLY A 153 5.39 1.39 -16.42
C GLY A 153 5.80 0.15 -15.62
N ASP A 154 5.98 -0.97 -16.33
CA ASP A 154 6.35 -2.24 -15.74
C ASP A 154 7.79 -2.21 -15.19
N CYS A 155 8.07 -3.02 -14.17
CA CYS A 155 9.41 -3.29 -13.63
C CYS A 155 10.18 -2.04 -13.16
N CYS A 156 9.49 -0.96 -12.81
CA CYS A 156 10.13 0.25 -12.30
C CYS A 156 10.59 0.07 -10.85
N PHE A 157 11.67 0.77 -10.49
CA PHE A 157 12.13 0.88 -9.10
C PHE A 157 12.07 2.33 -8.64
N ILE A 158 11.23 2.61 -7.64
CA ILE A 158 11.14 3.93 -7.01
C ILE A 158 11.85 3.86 -5.66
N GLY A 159 13.01 4.51 -5.55
CA GLY A 159 13.80 4.51 -4.32
C GLY A 159 13.07 5.12 -3.12
N CYS A 160 13.58 4.84 -1.91
CA CYS A 160 12.98 5.34 -0.68
C CYS A 160 12.89 6.87 -0.64
N ASN A 161 11.91 7.41 0.07
CA ASN A 161 11.68 8.85 0.28
C ASN A 161 11.62 9.67 -1.02
N CYS A 162 11.10 9.09 -2.10
CA CYS A 162 10.84 9.85 -3.32
C CYS A 162 9.48 10.54 -3.29
N ASN A 163 9.41 11.72 -3.90
CA ASN A 163 8.15 12.41 -4.16
C ASN A 163 7.85 12.34 -5.65
N ILE A 164 6.70 11.78 -6.02
CA ILE A 164 6.25 11.67 -7.41
C ILE A 164 5.17 12.73 -7.62
N VAL A 165 5.54 13.85 -8.25
CA VAL A 165 4.66 15.01 -8.40
C VAL A 165 3.80 14.83 -9.66
N ALA A 166 2.51 14.55 -9.48
CA ALA A 166 1.60 14.34 -10.59
C ALA A 166 1.24 15.66 -11.32
N PRO A 167 0.92 15.62 -12.62
CA PRO A 167 0.95 14.45 -13.49
C PRO A 167 2.37 14.15 -14.00
N VAL A 168 2.78 12.88 -13.95
CA VAL A 168 4.00 12.38 -14.59
C VAL A 168 3.79 10.97 -15.13
N PHE A 169 4.49 10.66 -16.20
CA PHE A 169 4.69 9.33 -16.74
C PHE A 169 6.10 8.83 -16.42
N ILE A 170 6.21 7.63 -15.86
CA ILE A 170 7.47 6.94 -15.58
C ILE A 170 7.52 5.71 -16.48
N GLY A 171 8.40 5.71 -17.48
CA GLY A 171 8.55 4.61 -18.43
C GLY A 171 9.03 3.30 -17.80
N SER A 172 8.69 2.18 -18.43
CA SER A 172 9.03 0.84 -17.91
C SER A 172 10.53 0.66 -17.65
N GLY A 173 10.86 0.00 -16.55
CA GLY A 173 12.24 -0.27 -16.14
C GLY A 173 13.02 0.95 -15.62
N ALA A 174 12.37 2.13 -15.51
CA ALA A 174 13.02 3.31 -14.93
C ALA A 174 13.43 3.05 -13.47
N TYR A 175 14.58 3.61 -13.11
CA TYR A 175 15.15 3.53 -11.77
C TYR A 175 15.27 4.94 -11.19
N ILE A 176 14.51 5.23 -10.14
CA ILE A 176 14.53 6.51 -9.45
C ILE A 176 15.36 6.36 -8.17
N ALA A 177 16.45 7.11 -8.07
CA ALA A 177 17.31 7.09 -6.90
C ALA A 177 16.58 7.65 -5.67
N ALA A 178 16.84 7.06 -4.49
CA ALA A 178 16.23 7.45 -3.24
C ALA A 178 16.37 8.96 -2.95
N GLY A 179 15.34 9.56 -2.36
CA GLY A 179 15.28 11.00 -2.05
C GLY A 179 15.04 11.90 -3.26
N THR A 180 14.65 11.34 -4.41
CA THR A 180 14.38 12.13 -5.62
C THR A 180 12.97 12.70 -5.61
N THR A 181 12.83 13.97 -5.99
CA THR A 181 11.54 14.56 -6.37
C THR A 181 11.41 14.53 -7.89
N VAL A 182 10.50 13.70 -8.40
CA VAL A 182 10.21 13.55 -9.83
C VAL A 182 9.13 14.57 -10.22
N THR A 183 9.47 15.48 -11.14
CA THR A 183 8.58 16.56 -11.62
C THR A 183 8.39 16.57 -13.14
N ARG A 184 9.01 15.60 -13.83
CA ARG A 184 9.02 15.48 -15.29
C ARG A 184 8.88 14.02 -15.66
N ASP A 185 8.38 13.76 -16.85
CA ASP A 185 8.30 12.42 -17.39
C ASP A 185 9.70 11.79 -17.51
N LEU A 186 9.74 10.47 -17.37
CA LEU A 186 10.92 9.64 -17.53
C LEU A 186 10.67 8.66 -18.66
N GLU A 187 11.64 8.51 -19.54
CA GLU A 187 11.60 7.51 -20.60
C GLU A 187 11.87 6.11 -20.04
N PRO A 188 11.53 5.04 -20.77
CA PRO A 188 11.87 3.68 -20.37
C PRO A 188 13.36 3.51 -20.10
N MET A 189 13.69 2.77 -19.03
CA MET A 189 15.06 2.50 -18.58
C MET A 189 15.87 3.70 -18.09
N ASP A 190 15.26 4.89 -17.93
CA ASP A 190 15.95 6.05 -17.38
C ASP A 190 16.42 5.83 -15.94
N PHE A 191 17.59 6.37 -15.62
CA PHE A 191 18.07 6.50 -14.25
C PHE A 191 17.87 7.94 -13.77
N CYS A 192 16.90 8.17 -12.89
CA CYS A 192 16.55 9.51 -12.42
C CYS A 192 17.18 9.81 -11.05
N ILE A 193 17.87 10.95 -10.95
CA ILE A 193 18.38 11.49 -9.68
C ILE A 193 17.97 12.96 -9.58
N GLY A 194 17.19 13.29 -8.57
CA GLY A 194 16.76 14.66 -8.28
C GLY A 194 16.94 15.01 -6.81
N ARG A 195 18.21 15.02 -6.36
CA ARG A 195 18.62 15.37 -4.99
C ARG A 195 19.94 16.14 -5.01
N CYS A 196 20.24 16.86 -3.92
CA CYS A 196 21.54 17.54 -3.78
C CYS A 196 22.69 16.53 -3.67
N ARG A 197 23.88 16.93 -4.13
CA ARG A 197 25.10 16.21 -3.76
C ARG A 197 25.33 16.38 -2.27
N GLU A 198 25.76 15.31 -1.63
CA GLU A 198 26.11 15.32 -0.22
C GLU A 198 27.33 16.23 0.02
N GLU A 199 27.26 17.02 1.09
CA GLU A 199 28.38 17.81 1.60
C GLU A 199 28.58 17.46 3.08
N VAL A 200 29.78 17.03 3.44
CA VAL A 200 30.17 16.77 4.83
C VAL A 200 30.93 17.98 5.35
N LYS A 201 30.50 18.54 6.49
CA LYS A 201 31.19 19.64 7.20
C LYS A 201 31.83 19.11 8.49
N PRO A 202 33.12 18.71 8.47
CA PRO A 202 33.78 18.16 9.66
C PRO A 202 33.66 19.10 10.85
N GLY A 203 33.23 18.59 12.00
CA GLY A 203 33.07 19.38 13.24
C GLY A 203 31.87 20.35 13.27
N GLY A 204 31.10 20.50 12.19
CA GLY A 204 29.99 21.47 12.10
C GLY A 204 28.82 21.24 13.08
N GLY A 205 28.78 20.08 13.75
CA GLY A 205 27.81 19.80 14.82
C GLY A 205 28.19 20.37 16.18
N ALA A 206 29.48 20.64 16.44
CA ALA A 206 29.96 21.02 17.77
C ALA A 206 29.31 22.32 18.30
N GLY A 207 29.10 23.30 17.42
CA GLY A 207 28.44 24.57 17.78
C GLY A 207 26.92 24.51 17.88
N ARG A 208 26.29 23.36 17.60
CA ARG A 208 24.83 23.18 17.72
C ARG A 208 24.39 22.60 19.07
N TYR A 209 25.35 22.18 19.89
CA TYR A 209 25.11 21.68 21.24
C TYR A 209 25.75 22.63 22.25
N LYS A 210 25.03 22.96 23.33
CA LYS A 210 25.59 23.80 24.40
C LYS A 210 26.77 23.06 25.04
N ASP A 211 27.93 23.70 25.10
CA ASP A 211 29.15 23.18 25.73
C ASP A 211 29.69 21.86 25.15
N GLY A 212 29.38 21.54 23.88
CA GLY A 212 29.84 20.31 23.23
C GLY A 212 29.21 19.03 23.81
N GLN A 213 28.23 19.15 24.69
CA GLN A 213 27.49 18.02 25.25
C GLN A 213 26.18 17.84 24.49
N ILE A 214 25.95 16.64 23.95
CA ILE A 214 24.63 16.23 23.48
C ILE A 214 23.69 16.35 24.68
N LEU A 215 22.78 17.32 24.66
CA LEU A 215 21.75 17.48 25.67
C LEU A 215 20.95 16.16 25.71
N ARG A 216 21.18 15.37 26.77
CA ARG A 216 20.40 14.17 27.03
C ARG A 216 19.10 14.64 27.67
N ASN A 217 17.99 14.51 26.93
CA ASN A 217 16.65 14.56 27.53
C ASN A 217 16.39 13.28 28.33
#